data_AF-A0A4Y5R6J9-F1
#
_entry.id   AF-A0A4Y5R6J9-F1
#
_cell.length_a   1.000
_cell.length_b   1.000
_cell.length_c   1.000
_cell.angle_alpha   90.00
_cell.angle_beta   90.00
_cell.angle_gamma   90.00
#
_symmetry.space_group_name_H-M   'P 1'
#
loop_
_entity.id
_entity.type
_entity.pdbx_description
1 polymer ?
#
loop_
_entity_poly.entity_id
_entity_poly.type
_entity_poly.pdbx_seq_one_letter_code
_entity_poly.pdbx_strand_id
1 'polypeptide(L)'
;LLFIISEVLFFFSFFWAFFHSSIAPNVELGAVWPPQGINPLNPFSVPLLNTAVLLSSGATVTWAHHALISGKKTEAINGLTATVILGLIFTGLQAMEYYEAPFA
;
A
#
# COMPACT_ATOMS: atom_id res chain seq x y z
N LEU A 1 8.79 2.53 -18.96
CA LEU A 1 8.00 3.74 -18.62
C LEU A 1 6.55 3.64 -19.07
N LEU A 2 6.24 3.42 -20.36
CA LEU A 2 4.83 3.30 -20.83
C LEU A 2 4.02 2.22 -20.08
N PHE A 3 4.63 1.07 -19.77
CA PHE A 3 4.01 0.03 -18.93
C PHE A 3 3.61 0.55 -17.54
N ILE A 4 4.45 1.38 -16.90
CA ILE A 4 4.12 1.95 -15.59
C ILE A 4 2.96 2.95 -15.74
N ILE A 5 2.94 3.72 -16.82
CA ILE A 5 1.83 4.67 -17.10
C ILE A 5 0.52 3.93 -17.29
N SER A 6 0.50 2.79 -17.99
CA SER A 6 -0.72 1.99 -18.12
C SER A 6 -1.22 1.45 -16.78
N GLU A 7 -0.32 1.01 -15.89
CA GLU A 7 -0.68 0.58 -14.53
C GLU A 7 -1.25 1.75 -13.70
N VAL A 8 -0.66 2.95 -13.81
CA VAL A 8 -1.19 4.15 -13.14
C VAL A 8 -2.61 4.48 -13.60
N LEU A 9 -2.88 4.41 -14.92
CA LEU A 9 -4.23 4.63 -15.45
C LEU A 9 -5.21 3.52 -15.05
N PHE A 10 -4.72 2.28 -14.92
CA PHE A 10 -5.51 1.18 -14.38
C PHE A 10 -5.93 1.47 -12.93
N PHE A 11 -5.00 1.84 -12.04
CA PHE A 11 -5.36 2.25 -10.67
C PHE A 11 -6.24 3.49 -10.61
N PHE A 12 -6.06 4.46 -11.52
CA PHE A 12 -6.92 5.64 -11.61
C PHE A 12 -8.40 5.27 -11.78
N SER A 13 -8.71 4.19 -12.52
CA SER A 13 -10.10 3.72 -12.67
C SER A 13 -10.73 3.26 -11.35
N PHE A 14 -9.96 2.62 -10.45
CA PHE A 14 -10.44 2.24 -9.12
C PHE A 14 -10.64 3.46 -8.21
N PHE A 15 -9.74 4.44 -8.26
CA PHE A 15 -9.92 5.71 -7.55
C PHE A 15 -11.18 6.45 -8.04
N TRP A 16 -11.40 6.47 -9.35
CA TRP A 16 -12.61 7.05 -9.93
C TRP A 16 -13.88 6.38 -9.39
N ALA A 17 -13.93 5.05 -9.39
CA ALA A 17 -15.06 4.29 -8.85
C ALA A 17 -15.30 4.56 -7.35
N PHE A 18 -14.22 4.64 -6.56
CA PHE A 18 -14.28 5.00 -5.14
C PHE A 18 -14.87 6.41 -4.95
N PHE A 19 -14.32 7.43 -5.61
CA PHE A 19 -14.79 8.82 -5.47
C PHE A 19 -16.22 9.00 -5.95
N HIS A 20 -16.60 8.37 -7.07
CA HIS A 20 -17.97 8.40 -7.56
C HIS A 20 -18.96 7.90 -6.50
N SER A 21 -18.63 6.77 -5.85
CA SER A 21 -19.48 6.14 -4.84
C SER A 21 -19.46 6.87 -3.49
N SER A 22 -18.33 7.46 -3.11
CA SER A 22 -18.16 8.09 -1.79
C SER A 22 -18.66 9.54 -1.73
N ILE A 23 -18.58 10.29 -2.84
CA ILE A 23 -18.97 11.71 -2.89
C ILE A 23 -20.48 11.88 -2.99
N ALA A 24 -21.16 10.97 -3.71
CA ALA A 24 -22.61 10.98 -3.88
C ALA A 24 -23.19 9.59 -3.54
N PRO A 25 -23.20 9.19 -2.25
CA PRO A 25 -23.68 7.88 -1.84
C PRO A 25 -25.18 7.71 -2.12
N ASN A 26 -25.55 6.54 -2.64
CA ASN A 26 -26.94 6.20 -2.93
C ASN A 26 -27.80 6.20 -1.65
N VAL A 27 -29.10 6.47 -1.82
CA VAL A 27 -30.08 6.47 -0.71
C VAL A 27 -30.16 5.10 -0.04
N GLU A 28 -29.98 4.02 -0.80
CA GLU A 28 -29.96 2.64 -0.31
C GLU A 28 -28.81 2.38 0.68
N LEU A 29 -27.73 3.17 0.64
CA LEU A 29 -26.59 3.09 1.56
C LEU A 29 -26.76 3.98 2.80
N GLY A 30 -27.91 4.66 2.95
CA GLY A 30 -28.19 5.63 4.00
C GLY A 30 -27.74 7.05 3.67
N ALA A 31 -27.42 7.35 2.40
CA ALA A 31 -26.97 8.65 1.91
C ALA A 31 -25.77 9.25 2.68
N VAL A 32 -24.90 8.37 3.21
CA VAL A 32 -23.71 8.72 3.98
C VAL A 32 -22.54 7.83 3.55
N TRP A 33 -21.31 8.34 3.74
CA TRP A 33 -20.09 7.57 3.55
C TRP A 33 -19.22 7.63 4.83
N PRO A 34 -18.71 6.50 5.35
CA PRO A 34 -18.95 5.13 4.91
C PRO A 34 -20.44 4.71 5.01
N PRO A 35 -20.87 3.69 4.25
CA PRO A 35 -22.24 3.19 4.32
C PRO A 35 -22.64 2.77 5.74
N GLN A 36 -23.93 2.87 6.06
CA GLN A 36 -24.42 2.44 7.37
C GLN A 36 -24.13 0.96 7.62
N GLY A 37 -23.62 0.64 8.82
CA GLY A 37 -23.25 -0.73 9.20
C GLY A 37 -21.81 -1.13 8.86
N ILE A 38 -21.08 -0.32 8.10
CA ILE A 38 -19.66 -0.54 7.83
C ILE A 38 -18.81 0.13 8.91
N ASN A 39 -17.98 -0.67 9.58
CA ASN A 39 -16.97 -0.19 10.54
C ASN A 39 -15.60 -0.15 9.84
N PRO A 40 -15.14 1.02 9.36
CA PRO A 40 -13.86 1.11 8.67
C PRO A 40 -12.69 0.80 9.61
N LEU A 41 -11.59 0.33 9.04
CA LEU A 41 -10.34 0.14 9.78
C LEU A 41 -9.80 1.48 10.27
N ASN A 42 -9.14 1.46 11.44
CA ASN A 42 -8.47 2.64 11.96
C ASN A 42 -7.22 2.94 11.12
N PRO A 43 -7.12 4.09 10.43
CA PRO A 43 -5.98 4.40 9.59
C PRO A 43 -4.66 4.57 10.37
N PHE A 44 -4.73 4.83 11.68
CA PHE A 44 -3.55 5.03 12.53
C PHE A 44 -3.00 3.75 13.17
N SER A 45 -3.57 2.58 12.88
CA SER A 45 -3.07 1.29 13.37
C SER A 45 -2.19 0.59 12.30
N VAL A 46 -2.60 -0.58 11.83
CA VAL A 46 -1.88 -1.41 10.86
C VAL A 46 -1.67 -0.67 9.52
N PRO A 47 -2.63 0.13 8.99
CA PRO A 47 -2.40 0.89 7.75
C PRO A 47 -1.24 1.90 7.86
N LEU A 48 -1.09 2.57 9.00
CA LEU A 48 0.02 3.50 9.25
C LEU A 48 1.36 2.74 9.33
N LEU A 49 1.37 1.59 10.00
CA LEU A 49 2.56 0.73 10.05
C LEU A 49 2.96 0.27 8.64
N ASN A 50 2.01 -0.17 7.82
CA ASN A 50 2.25 -0.59 6.44
C ASN A 50 2.81 0.56 5.58
N THR A 51 2.34 1.79 5.79
CA THR A 51 2.91 2.98 5.15
C THR A 51 4.39 3.19 5.54
N ALA A 52 4.70 3.08 6.84
CA ALA A 52 6.07 3.19 7.33
C ALA A 52 6.99 2.08 6.78
N VAL A 53 6.48 0.85 6.65
CA VAL A 53 7.19 -0.29 6.05
C VAL A 53 7.51 -0.02 4.58
N LEU A 54 6.54 0.44 3.77
CA LEU A 54 6.76 0.76 2.37
C LEU A 54 7.76 1.91 2.18
N LEU A 55 7.66 2.99 2.97
CA LEU A 55 8.61 4.10 2.93
C LEU A 55 10.03 3.64 3.31
N SER A 56 10.14 2.79 4.35
CA SER A 56 11.43 2.22 4.76
C SER A 56 12.03 1.33 3.66
N SER A 57 11.20 0.56 2.94
CA SER A 57 11.66 -0.26 1.81
C SER A 57 12.18 0.59 0.64
N GLY A 58 11.57 1.76 0.41
CA GLY A 58 12.05 2.75 -0.55
C GLY A 58 13.44 3.31 -0.18
N ALA A 59 13.68 3.55 1.11
CA ALA A 59 15.00 3.97 1.59
C ALA A 59 16.05 2.86 1.43
N THR A 60 15.72 1.60 1.78
CA THR A 60 16.67 0.48 1.67
C THR A 60 17.03 0.12 0.24
N VAL A 61 16.09 0.22 -0.71
CA VAL A 61 16.40 -0.01 -2.14
C VAL A 61 17.25 1.12 -2.72
N THR A 62 17.02 2.35 -2.27
CA THR A 62 17.86 3.51 -2.67
C THR A 62 19.28 3.34 -2.14
N TRP A 63 19.44 2.86 -0.91
CA TRP A 63 20.74 2.50 -0.36
C TRP A 63 21.42 1.38 -1.17
N ALA A 64 20.69 0.31 -1.48
CA ALA A 64 21.20 -0.79 -2.31
C ALA A 64 21.69 -0.31 -3.68
N HIS A 65 20.93 0.59 -4.31
CA HIS A 65 21.29 1.19 -5.60
C HIS A 65 22.58 2.01 -5.52
N HIS A 66 22.74 2.87 -4.51
CA HIS A 66 23.98 3.65 -4.33
C HIS A 66 25.19 2.77 -3.96
N ALA A 67 24.98 1.71 -3.18
CA ALA A 67 26.02 0.73 -2.86
C ALA A 67 26.48 -0.03 -4.11
N LEU A 68 25.56 -0.38 -4.99
CA LEU A 68 25.87 -1.04 -6.27
C LEU A 68 26.72 -0.14 -7.16
N ILE A 69 26.34 1.14 -7.32
CA ILE A 69 27.12 2.13 -8.08
C ILE A 69 28.52 2.34 -7.48
N SER A 70 28.62 2.29 -6.15
CA SER A 70 29.89 2.45 -5.42
C SER A 70 30.76 1.18 -5.41
N GLY A 71 30.36 0.10 -6.09
CA GLY A 71 31.08 -1.18 -6.12
C GLY A 71 31.05 -1.96 -4.79
N LYS A 72 30.22 -1.55 -3.82
CA LYS A 72 30.10 -2.18 -2.49
C LYS A 72 29.11 -3.34 -2.54
N LYS A 73 29.56 -4.50 -3.05
CA LYS A 73 28.72 -5.69 -3.27
C LYS A 73 27.95 -6.14 -2.02
N THR A 74 28.62 -6.27 -0.88
CA THR A 74 27.99 -6.74 0.37
C THR A 74 26.86 -5.82 0.82
N GLU A 75 27.09 -4.50 0.78
CA GLU A 75 26.09 -3.50 1.15
C GLU A 75 24.90 -3.50 0.18
N ALA A 76 25.15 -3.67 -1.12
CA ALA A 76 24.10 -3.77 -2.12
C ALA A 76 23.20 -4.98 -1.88
N ILE A 77 23.79 -6.14 -1.56
CA ILE A 77 23.04 -7.36 -1.22
C ILE A 77 22.26 -7.17 0.08
N ASN A 78 22.87 -6.57 1.11
CA ASN A 78 22.22 -6.33 2.40
C ASN A 78 21.00 -5.39 2.24
N GLY A 79 21.15 -4.27 1.53
CA GLY A 79 20.06 -3.33 1.30
C GLY A 79 18.93 -3.92 0.45
N LEU A 80 19.25 -4.71 -0.57
CA LEU A 80 18.25 -5.39 -1.37
C LEU A 80 17.51 -6.46 -0.55
N THR A 81 18.23 -7.24 0.25
CA THR A 81 17.65 -8.26 1.13
C THR A 81 16.70 -7.63 2.15
N ALA A 82 17.10 -6.52 2.78
CA ALA A 82 16.24 -5.77 3.69
C ALA A 82 14.95 -5.27 3.00
N THR A 83 15.07 -4.75 1.76
CA THR A 83 13.93 -4.31 0.96
C THR A 83 12.92 -5.44 0.73
N VAL A 84 13.41 -6.63 0.33
CA VAL A 84 12.54 -7.80 0.09
C VAL A 84 11.86 -8.26 1.38
N ILE A 85 12.59 -8.31 2.49
CA ILE A 85 12.02 -8.68 3.80
C ILE A 85 10.91 -7.69 4.20
N LEU A 86 11.12 -6.39 4.05
CA LEU A 86 10.09 -5.38 4.33
C LEU A 86 8.85 -5.56 3.44
N GLY A 87 9.03 -5.92 2.16
CA GLY A 87 7.91 -6.25 1.27
C GLY A 87 7.12 -7.49 1.70
N LEU A 88 7.81 -8.53 2.20
CA LEU A 88 7.16 -9.71 2.76
C LEU A 88 6.39 -9.38 4.06
N ILE A 89 6.96 -8.54 4.92
CA ILE A 89 6.31 -8.05 6.13
C ILE A 89 5.03 -7.28 5.77
N PHE A 90 5.09 -6.35 4.82
CA PHE A 90 3.91 -5.63 4.32
C PHE A 90 2.83 -6.60 3.82
N THR A 91 3.21 -7.59 3.02
CA THR A 91 2.25 -8.57 2.47
C THR A 91 1.60 -9.42 3.57
N GLY A 92 2.37 -9.83 4.58
CA GLY A 92 1.85 -10.56 5.74
C GLY A 92 0.91 -9.73 6.61
N LEU A 93 1.27 -8.47 6.89
CA LEU A 93 0.41 -7.53 7.62
C LEU A 93 -0.89 -7.26 6.87
N GLN A 94 -0.81 -7.07 5.55
CA GLN A 94 -1.98 -6.87 4.71
C GLN A 94 -2.89 -8.10 4.74
N ALA A 95 -2.34 -9.32 4.65
CA ALA A 95 -3.13 -10.55 4.73
C ALA A 95 -3.85 -10.70 6.09
N MET A 96 -3.20 -10.33 7.19
CA MET A 96 -3.81 -10.29 8.52
C MET A 96 -4.95 -9.27 8.58
N GLU A 97 -4.73 -8.05 8.05
CA GLU A 97 -5.74 -7.00 7.99
C GLU A 97 -6.98 -7.42 7.19
N TYR A 98 -6.78 -8.14 6.08
CA TYR A 98 -7.89 -8.73 5.30
C TYR A 98 -8.67 -9.79 6.07
N TYR A 99 -7.99 -10.60 6.90
CA TYR A 99 -8.65 -11.63 7.72
C TYR A 99 -9.45 -11.04 8.89
N GLU A 100 -8.97 -9.93 9.46
CA GLU A 100 -9.60 -9.27 10.62
C GLU A 100 -10.65 -8.21 10.24
N ALA A 101 -10.75 -7.85 8.96
CA ALA A 101 -11.67 -6.81 8.50
C ALA A 101 -13.15 -7.15 8.81
N PRO A 102 -13.90 -6.26 9.49
CA PRO A 102 -15.28 -6.54 9.92
C PRO A 102 -16.33 -6.35 8.81
N PHE A 103 -15.88 -6.07 7.58
CA PHE A 103 -16.71 -5.77 6.41
C PHE A 103 -16.42 -6.72 5.23
N ALA A 104 -15.78 -7.86 5.52
CA ALA A 104 -15.55 -8.95 4.58
C ALA A 104 -16.84 -9.78 4.35
#